data_AF-A0A1F2EVI0-F1
#
_entry.id   AF-A0A1F2EVI0-F1
#
_cell.length_a   1.000
_cell.length_b   1.000
_cell.length_c   1.000
_cell.angle_alpha   90.00
_cell.angle_beta   90.00
_cell.angle_gamma   90.00
#
_symmetry.space_group_name_H-M   'P 1'
#
loop_
_entity.id
_entity.type
_entity.pdbx_description
1 polymer ?
#
loop_
_entity_poly.entity_id
_entity_poly.type
_entity_poly.pdbx_seq_one_letter_code
_entity_poly.pdbx_strand_id
1 'polypeptide(L)' 'MLKNAEDLNFTDTYYVRQFGEEISEQRIVDFLLNISPDLLVTYTLMNELKYAISTHNIELFDEILKSTRKIVNAKLE' A
#
# COMPACT_ATOMS: atom_id res chain seq x y z
N MET A 1 -6.28 -7.57 -5.29
CA MET A 1 -5.68 -6.35 -4.69
C MET A 1 -5.01 -6.76 -3.39
N LEU A 2 -3.86 -6.16 -3.04
CA LEU A 2 -3.22 -6.39 -1.74
C LEU A 2 -4.17 -5.96 -0.60
N LYS A 3 -4.14 -6.66 0.53
CA LYS A 3 -4.86 -6.24 1.73
C LYS A 3 -4.35 -4.87 2.21
N ASN A 4 -5.23 -4.08 2.82
CA ASN A 4 -4.83 -2.81 3.42
C ASN A 4 -3.88 -3.05 4.59
N ALA A 5 -3.09 -2.05 4.94
CA ALA A 5 -2.16 -2.15 6.06
C ALA A 5 -2.88 -2.49 7.38
N GLU A 6 -4.10 -1.95 7.57
CA GLU A 6 -4.96 -2.21 8.72
C GLU A 6 -5.54 -3.64 8.78
N ASP A 7 -5.62 -4.32 7.63
CA ASP A 7 -6.19 -5.66 7.48
C ASP A 7 -5.09 -6.75 7.45
N LEU A 8 -3.82 -6.37 7.54
CA LEU A 8 -2.70 -7.31 7.47
C LEU A 8 -2.62 -8.14 8.75
N ASN A 9 -2.43 -9.44 8.58
CA ASN A 9 -2.20 -10.31 9.72
C ASN A 9 -0.72 -10.26 10.13
N PHE A 10 -0.45 -9.65 11.28
CA PHE A 10 0.89 -9.48 11.84
C PHE A 10 1.38 -10.69 12.63
N THR A 11 0.45 -11.53 13.10
CA THR A 11 0.71 -12.55 14.12
C THR A 11 0.53 -13.98 13.61
N ASP A 12 -0.20 -14.16 12.52
CA ASP A 12 -0.51 -15.49 11.99
C ASP A 12 0.48 -15.83 10.86
N THR A 13 1.40 -16.74 11.16
CA THR A 13 2.40 -17.27 10.24
C THR A 13 1.86 -18.54 9.57
N TYR A 14 1.24 -18.41 8.39
CA TYR A 14 0.62 -19.55 7.71
C TYR A 14 1.31 -19.97 6.39
N TYR A 15 2.26 -19.19 5.86
CA TYR A 15 2.73 -19.35 4.47
C TYR A 15 3.98 -20.22 4.33
N VAL A 16 3.86 -21.52 4.59
CA VAL A 16 4.94 -22.51 4.41
C VAL A 16 4.82 -23.20 3.05
N ARG A 17 5.39 -22.62 1.98
CA ARG A 17 5.83 -23.38 0.78
C ARG A 17 6.59 -22.57 -0.26
N GLN A 18 6.30 -21.28 -0.43
CA GLN A 18 6.97 -20.44 -1.45
C GLN A 18 8.18 -19.66 -0.92
N PHE A 19 8.27 -19.44 0.40
CA PHE A 19 9.30 -18.61 1.03
C PHE A 19 10.33 -19.39 1.86
N GLY A 20 10.20 -20.72 1.96
CA GLY A 20 11.14 -21.58 2.69
C GLY A 20 11.07 -21.51 4.23
N GLU A 21 10.39 -20.52 4.79
CA GLU A 21 10.23 -20.29 6.24
C GLU A 21 8.81 -19.81 6.58
N GLU A 22 8.44 -19.88 7.87
CA GLU A 22 7.22 -19.26 8.39
C GLU A 22 7.32 -17.73 8.27
N ILE A 23 6.43 -17.16 7.48
CA ILE A 23 6.39 -15.72 7.20
C ILE A 23 4.97 -15.20 7.39
N SER A 24 4.85 -14.02 8.03
CA SER A 24 3.58 -13.32 8.21
C SER A 24 3.12 -12.65 6.91
N GLU A 25 1.82 -12.35 6.79
CA GLU A 25 1.29 -11.64 5.62
C GLU A 25 1.98 -10.28 5.42
N GLN A 26 2.29 -9.59 6.51
CA GLN A 26 3.02 -8.32 6.47
C GLN A 26 4.35 -8.47 5.73
N ARG A 27 5.16 -9.46 6.09
CA ARG A 27 6.49 -9.63 5.47
C ARG A 27 6.40 -10.01 3.99
N ILE A 28 5.35 -10.70 3.58
CA ILE A 28 5.07 -10.97 2.16
C ILE A 28 4.75 -9.65 1.43
N VAL A 29 3.92 -8.79 2.03
CA VAL A 29 3.61 -7.48 1.45
C VAL A 29 4.87 -6.62 1.37
N ASP A 30 5.65 -6.51 2.46
CA ASP A 30 6.91 -5.76 2.48
C ASP A 30 7.87 -6.25 1.39
N PHE A 31 7.98 -7.56 1.19
CA PHE A 31 8.78 -8.14 0.11
C PHE A 31 8.29 -7.72 -1.28
N LEU A 32 6.98 -7.81 -1.54
CA LEU A 32 6.39 -7.41 -2.82
C LEU A 32 6.55 -5.91 -3.09
N LEU A 33 6.38 -5.08 -2.06
CA LEU A 33 6.58 -3.63 -2.13
C LEU A 33 8.05 -3.27 -2.41
N ASN A 34 8.99 -4.02 -1.85
CA ASN A 34 10.42 -3.80 -2.08
C ASN A 34 10.86 -4.15 -3.52
N ILE A 35 10.18 -5.08 -4.19
CA ILE A 35 10.53 -5.47 -5.56
C ILE A 35 10.01 -4.48 -6.60
N SER A 36 8.90 -3.79 -6.33
CA SER A 36 8.26 -2.91 -7.30
C SER A 36 8.02 -1.51 -6.72
N PRO A 37 8.85 -0.52 -7.11
CA PRO A 37 8.65 0.87 -6.70
C PRO A 37 7.30 1.43 -7.12
N ASP A 38 6.78 1.04 -8.30
CA ASP A 38 5.46 1.44 -8.77
C ASP A 38 4.34 0.83 -7.90
N LEU A 39 4.53 -0.41 -7.44
CA LEU A 39 3.59 -1.06 -6.52
C LEU A 39 3.61 -0.38 -5.15
N LEU A 40 4.79 0.00 -4.64
CA LEU A 40 4.95 0.78 -3.41
C LEU A 40 4.19 2.11 -3.49
N VAL A 41 4.41 2.89 -4.55
CA VAL A 41 3.70 4.16 -4.74
C VAL A 41 2.19 3.94 -4.80
N THR A 42 1.73 2.96 -5.57
CA THR A 42 0.29 2.66 -5.70
C THR A 42 -0.32 2.20 -4.37
N TYR A 43 0.40 1.36 -3.62
CA TYR A 43 -0.04 0.82 -2.34
C TYR A 43 -0.14 1.90 -1.26
N THR A 44 0.87 2.76 -1.15
CA THR A 44 0.86 3.89 -0.21
C THR A 44 -0.30 4.83 -0.50
N LEU A 45 -0.47 5.22 -1.77
CA LEU A 45 -1.52 6.15 -2.18
C LEU A 45 -2.93 5.62 -1.91
N MET A 46 -3.14 4.32 -2.13
CA MET A 46 -4.41 3.67 -1.80
C MET A 46 -4.70 3.70 -0.29
N ASN A 47 -3.69 3.43 0.56
CA ASN A 47 -3.87 3.45 2.01
C ASN A 47 -4.10 4.88 2.54
N GLU A 48 -3.41 5.88 2.01
CA GLU A 48 -3.60 7.29 2.39
C GLU A 48 -5.01 7.78 2.03
N LEU A 49 -5.52 7.43 0.83
CA LEU A 49 -6.89 7.75 0.43
C LEU A 49 -7.91 7.09 1.33
N LYS A 50 -7.73 5.80 1.65
CA LYS A 50 -8.62 5.07 2.57
C LYS A 50 -8.62 5.70 3.95
N TYR A 51 -7.46 6.06 4.46
CA TYR A 51 -7.33 6.75 5.75
C TYR A 51 -8.06 8.09 5.77
N ALA A 52 -7.86 8.92 4.74
CA ALA A 52 -8.54 10.21 4.63
C ALA A 52 -10.08 10.06 4.58
N ILE A 53 -10.57 9.05 3.85
CA ILE A 53 -12.01 8.73 3.80
C ILE A 53 -12.52 8.28 5.18
N SER A 54 -11.86 7.31 5.81
CA SER A 54 -12.28 6.78 7.11
C SER A 54 -12.28 7.84 8.22
N THR A 55 -11.32 8.76 8.17
CA THR A 55 -11.22 9.89 9.12
C THR A 55 -12.07 11.10 8.74
N HIS A 56 -12.81 11.04 7.63
CA HIS A 56 -13.59 12.16 7.07
C HIS A 56 -12.74 13.43 6.88
N ASN A 57 -11.43 13.28 6.67
CA ASN A 57 -10.51 14.39 6.47
C ASN A 57 -10.47 14.78 4.99
N ILE A 58 -11.39 15.67 4.60
CA ILE A 58 -11.55 16.15 3.22
C ILE A 58 -10.32 16.93 2.74
N GLU A 59 -9.65 17.68 3.64
CA GLU A 59 -8.45 18.45 3.28
C GLU A 59 -7.30 17.52 2.88
N LEU A 60 -7.06 16.49 3.69
CA LEU A 60 -6.06 15.45 3.40
C LEU A 60 -6.40 14.72 2.09
N PHE A 61 -7.67 14.37 1.89
CA PHE A 61 -8.12 13.72 0.67
C PHE A 61 -7.84 14.56 -0.60
N ASP A 62 -8.14 15.85 -0.56
CA ASP A 62 -7.91 16.78 -1.67
C ASP A 62 -6.41 17.01 -1.93
N GLU A 63 -5.60 17.08 -0.86
CA GLU A 63 -4.14 17.18 -0.97
C GLU A 63 -3.52 15.94 -1.65
N ILE A 64 -3.95 14.74 -1.26
CA ILE A 64 -3.50 13.49 -1.87
C ILE A 64 -3.86 13.46 -3.35
N LEU A 65 -5.10 13.83 -3.73
CA LEU A 65 -5.51 13.88 -5.14
C LEU A 65 -4.67 14.85 -5.97
N LYS A 66 -4.40 16.05 -5.46
CA LYS A 66 -3.55 17.04 -6.14
C LYS A 66 -2.12 16.55 -6.33
N SER A 67 -1.55 15.92 -5.32
CA SER A 67 -0.20 15.35 -5.36
C SER A 67 -0.11 14.19 -6.35
N THR A 68 -1.12 13.32 -6.38
CA THR A 68 -1.24 12.21 -7.34
C THR A 68 -1.28 12.71 -8.78
N ARG A 69 -2.05 13.78 -9.05
CA ARG A 69 -2.18 14.36 -10.38
C ARG A 69 -0.85 14.87 -10.93
N LYS A 70 0.00 15.45 -10.07
CA LYS A 70 1.36 15.88 -10.46
C LYS A 70 2.23 14.69 -10.87
N ILE A 71 2.16 13.57 -10.15
CA ILE A 71 2.92 12.35 -10.44
C ILE A 71 2.49 11.74 -11.78
N VAL A 72 1.18 11.67 -12.05
CA VAL A 72 0.65 11.15 -13.32
C VAL A 72 1.07 12.03 -14.49
N ASN A 73 0.99 13.35 -14.34
CA ASN A 73 1.37 14.27 -15.41
C ASN A 73 2.89 14.21 -15.70
N ALA A 74 3.74 14.06 -14.68
CA ALA A 74 5.18 13.92 -14.84
C ALA A 74 5.61 12.60 -15.51
N LYS A 75 4.77 11.56 -15.49
CA LYS A 75 5.02 10.30 -16.21
C LYS A 75 4.65 10.35 -17.70
N LEU A 76 3.97 11.42 -18.15
CA LEU A 76 3.49 11.59 -19.53
C LEU A 76 4.36 12.55 -20.37
N GLU A 77 5.33 13.22 -19.74
CA GLU A 77 6.36 14.06 -20.37
C GLU A 77 7.67 13.29 -20.56
#